data_AF-A0A136MWL2-F1
#
_entry.id   AF-A0A136MWL2-F1
#
_cell.length_a   1.000
_cell.length_b   1.000
_cell.length_c   1.000
_cell.angle_alpha   90.00
_cell.angle_beta   90.00
_cell.angle_gamma   90.00
#
_symmetry.space_group_name_H-M   'P 1'
#
loop_
_entity.id
_entity.type
_entity.pdbx_description
1 polymer ?
#
loop_
_entity_poly.entity_id
_entity_poly.type
_entity_poly.pdbx_seq_one_letter_code
_entity_poly.pdbx_strand_id
1 'polypeptide(L)'
;MFKKNCVFETSTSIKCSFNNETNFGLIFRFFFQIMGLFSFLKSAGAKILGTKAAENDANAVESKSALDVLKEANEKAKASALMSQIVAHDIKIENLDIVVDDDAATVYGQVQTTADKEKAILIVGNTEGIATVDDRLTVLNDEPEATFYTVVKGDTLSKIAKAHYGDAMKYPVIFEANKPMLTSPDLIYPGQVLRIPAL
;
A
#
# COMPACT_ATOMS: atom_id res chain seq x y z
N MET A 1 29.89 28.49 16.22
CA MET A 1 31.32 28.58 15.90
C MET A 1 31.88 27.16 15.84
N PHE A 2 31.70 26.49 14.70
CA PHE A 2 32.07 25.07 14.52
C PHE A 2 33.55 24.98 14.16
N LYS A 3 34.35 24.34 15.02
CA LYS A 3 35.76 24.06 14.75
C LYS A 3 35.85 22.94 13.70
N LYS A 4 36.19 23.30 12.47
CA LYS A 4 36.68 22.36 11.45
C LYS A 4 38.13 22.04 11.76
N ASN A 5 38.43 20.80 12.14
CA ASN A 5 39.77 20.25 12.00
C ASN A 5 39.73 19.20 10.90
N CYS A 6 39.90 19.63 9.64
CA CYS A 6 40.28 18.75 8.55
C CYS A 6 41.82 18.76 8.48
N VAL A 7 42.44 17.63 8.79
CA VAL A 7 43.84 17.39 8.44
C VAL A 7 43.85 16.84 7.01
N PHE A 8 44.57 17.52 6.13
CA PHE A 8 44.83 17.10 4.76
C PHE A 8 46.05 16.18 4.77
N GLU A 9 45.89 14.96 4.27
CA GLU A 9 47.03 14.15 3.85
C GLU A 9 46.73 13.49 2.51
N THR A 10 47.77 13.38 1.71
CA THR A 10 47.77 13.19 0.26
C THR A 10 47.37 11.80 -0.19
N SER A 11 46.71 11.75 -1.36
CA SER A 11 46.69 10.65 -2.32
C SER A 11 46.00 9.33 -1.90
N THR A 12 44.83 9.14 -2.53
CA THR A 12 44.26 7.84 -2.93
C THR A 12 43.59 7.00 -1.82
N SER A 13 42.28 6.83 -1.98
CA SER A 13 41.34 6.00 -1.21
C SER A 13 40.83 6.58 0.13
N ILE A 14 39.64 7.17 0.07
CA ILE A 14 38.82 7.46 1.25
C ILE A 14 38.13 6.15 1.65
N LYS A 15 38.68 5.44 2.65
CA LYS A 15 37.92 4.47 3.43
C LYS A 15 37.31 5.20 4.63
N CYS A 16 36.07 5.64 4.50
CA CYS A 16 35.27 6.02 5.66
C CYS A 16 34.74 4.75 6.34
N SER A 17 35.41 4.32 7.40
CA SER A 17 34.81 3.39 8.37
C SER A 17 33.84 4.20 9.22
N PHE A 18 32.54 4.12 8.91
CA PHE A 18 31.50 4.71 9.74
C PHE A 18 31.20 3.75 10.89
N ASN A 19 31.74 4.06 12.07
CA ASN A 19 31.39 3.36 13.29
C ASN A 19 29.97 3.75 13.71
N ASN A 20 29.13 2.72 13.74
CA ASN A 20 27.88 2.62 14.45
C ASN A 20 28.04 3.07 15.91
N GLU A 21 27.21 3.99 16.39
CA GLU A 21 26.39 3.80 17.59
C GLU A 21 25.63 5.06 17.99
N THR A 22 24.32 4.86 18.20
CA THR A 22 23.46 5.58 19.16
C THR A 22 23.18 7.07 18.91
N ASN A 23 22.15 7.34 18.10
CA ASN A 23 21.19 8.41 18.41
C ASN A 23 19.85 8.17 17.69
N PHE A 24 19.29 6.98 17.86
CA PHE A 24 17.97 6.62 17.36
C PHE A 24 16.92 6.98 18.42
N GLY A 25 16.66 8.26 18.58
CA GLY A 25 15.72 8.71 19.59
C GLY A 25 15.71 10.21 19.71
N LEU A 26 14.96 10.88 18.82
CA LEU A 26 14.14 12.07 19.11
C LEU A 26 13.57 12.77 17.85
N ILE A 27 13.72 12.21 16.64
CA ILE A 27 13.06 12.73 15.43
C ILE A 27 11.82 11.87 15.06
N PHE A 28 11.09 11.39 16.06
CA PHE A 28 9.86 10.60 15.84
C PHE A 28 8.60 11.32 16.35
N ARG A 29 8.59 12.66 16.32
CA ARG A 29 7.51 13.39 17.01
C ARG A 29 6.90 14.60 16.32
N PHE A 30 7.26 14.93 15.09
CA PHE A 30 6.69 16.11 14.42
C PHE A 30 6.56 15.97 12.90
N PHE A 31 6.08 14.81 12.44
CA PHE A 31 5.56 14.69 11.07
C PHE A 31 4.33 13.75 11.03
N PHE A 32 3.44 13.95 12.01
CA PHE A 32 2.13 13.30 12.09
C PHE A 32 1.08 14.21 11.43
N GLN A 33 1.39 14.74 10.25
CA GLN A 33 0.43 15.50 9.46
C GLN A 33 0.03 14.61 8.28
N ILE A 34 -1.23 14.17 8.36
CA ILE A 34 -2.00 13.45 7.34
C ILE A 34 -1.48 12.03 7.01
N MET A 35 -1.48 11.13 8.00
CA MET A 35 -1.21 9.70 7.78
C MET A 35 -2.54 8.98 7.60
N GLY A 36 -2.77 8.41 6.42
CA GLY A 36 -4.03 7.77 6.06
C GLY A 36 -4.01 6.27 6.36
N LEU A 37 -4.79 5.83 7.34
CA LEU A 37 -5.05 4.40 7.54
C LEU A 37 -6.32 4.01 6.81
N PHE A 38 -6.20 3.13 5.83
CA PHE A 38 -7.30 2.60 5.04
C PHE A 38 -7.67 1.20 5.49
N SER A 39 -8.96 0.90 5.56
CA SER A 39 -9.48 -0.42 5.94
C SER A 39 -10.07 -1.14 4.73
N PHE A 40 -9.71 -2.41 4.59
CA PHE A 40 -10.11 -3.30 3.50
C PHE A 40 -10.69 -4.60 4.06
N LEU A 41 -11.49 -5.29 3.25
CA LEU A 41 -11.98 -6.61 3.62
C LEU A 41 -10.90 -7.66 3.37
N LYS A 42 -10.32 -8.20 4.46
CA LYS A 42 -9.29 -9.25 4.43
C LYS A 42 -9.61 -10.45 3.52
N SER A 43 -10.89 -10.80 3.41
CA SER A 43 -11.36 -11.94 2.61
C SER A 43 -11.67 -11.61 1.15
N ALA A 44 -11.64 -10.34 0.75
CA ALA A 44 -11.99 -9.89 -0.60
C ALA A 44 -10.76 -9.28 -1.27
N GLY A 45 -10.32 -9.86 -2.39
CA GLY A 45 -9.20 -9.32 -3.14
C GLY A 45 -8.59 -10.30 -4.14
N ALA A 46 -7.64 -9.80 -4.92
CA ALA A 46 -6.84 -10.61 -5.84
C ALA A 46 -5.98 -11.59 -5.04
N LYS A 47 -6.05 -12.87 -5.39
CA LYS A 47 -5.25 -13.93 -4.78
C LYS A 47 -3.82 -13.87 -5.32
N ILE A 48 -2.92 -13.25 -4.55
CA ILE A 48 -1.50 -13.11 -4.93
C ILE A 48 -0.64 -14.29 -4.51
N LEU A 49 -1.01 -14.96 -3.43
CA LEU A 49 -0.28 -16.10 -2.88
C LEU A 49 -1.29 -17.19 -2.56
N GLY A 50 -1.10 -18.36 -3.16
CA GLY A 50 -1.92 -19.54 -2.93
C GLY A 50 -1.72 -20.10 -1.52
N THR A 51 -2.27 -19.46 -0.50
CA THR A 51 -2.46 -20.08 0.80
C THR A 51 -3.73 -20.91 0.74
N LYS A 52 -3.57 -22.24 0.83
CA LYS A 52 -4.68 -23.11 1.23
C LYS A 52 -5.09 -22.66 2.63
N ALA A 53 -6.34 -22.26 2.79
CA ALA A 53 -6.93 -22.03 4.10
C ALA A 53 -6.85 -23.36 4.89
N ALA A 54 -5.88 -23.44 5.81
CA ALA A 54 -5.92 -24.40 6.89
C ALA A 54 -6.69 -23.72 8.02
N GLU A 55 -8.02 -23.85 7.98
CA GLU A 55 -8.82 -23.62 9.17
C GLU A 55 -8.85 -24.92 10.00
N ASN A 56 -8.53 -24.73 11.27
CA ASN A 56 -8.73 -25.60 12.42
C ASN A 56 -7.80 -26.82 12.53
N ASP A 57 -6.84 -26.76 13.46
CA ASP A 57 -7.10 -27.41 14.75
C ASP A 57 -6.24 -26.83 15.87
N ALA A 58 -6.83 -26.79 17.05
CA ALA A 58 -6.16 -26.37 18.27
C ALA A 58 -5.13 -27.43 18.70
N ASN A 59 -4.12 -26.96 19.42
CA ASN A 59 -3.22 -27.72 20.29
C ASN A 59 -1.88 -28.17 19.68
N ALA A 60 -0.84 -27.35 19.91
CA ALA A 60 0.42 -27.80 20.51
C ALA A 60 1.36 -26.60 20.65
N VAL A 61 1.57 -26.20 21.90
CA VAL A 61 2.64 -25.30 22.31
C VAL A 61 3.95 -26.06 22.12
N GLU A 62 4.76 -25.69 21.12
CA GLU A 62 6.23 -25.83 21.06
C GLU A 62 6.76 -25.55 19.63
N SER A 63 7.08 -24.28 19.33
CA SER A 63 8.10 -23.81 18.33
C SER A 63 7.86 -22.34 17.96
N LYS A 64 8.02 -21.45 18.94
CA LYS A 64 7.82 -20.00 18.75
C LYS A 64 8.76 -19.43 17.66
N SER A 65 10.03 -19.87 17.62
CA SER A 65 11.01 -19.32 16.67
C SER A 65 10.87 -19.82 15.22
N ALA A 66 10.30 -21.00 14.97
CA ALA A 66 10.13 -21.51 13.61
C ALA A 66 8.89 -20.94 12.94
N LEU A 67 7.80 -20.73 13.71
CA LEU A 67 6.60 -20.07 13.23
C LEU A 67 6.88 -18.59 12.90
N ASP A 68 7.66 -17.90 13.73
CA ASP A 68 8.01 -16.49 13.51
C ASP A 68 8.88 -16.31 12.26
N VAL A 69 9.85 -17.21 12.00
CA VAL A 69 10.66 -17.19 10.77
C VAL A 69 9.82 -17.49 9.52
N LEU A 70 8.87 -18.43 9.60
CA LEU A 70 7.97 -18.74 8.48
C LEU A 70 6.97 -17.60 8.22
N LYS A 71 6.53 -16.88 9.26
CA LYS A 71 5.69 -15.69 9.14
C LYS A 71 6.44 -14.55 8.46
N GLU A 72 7.64 -14.22 8.92
CA GLU A 72 8.47 -13.19 8.30
C GLU A 72 8.79 -13.50 6.83
N ALA A 73 9.04 -14.77 6.51
CA ALA A 73 9.28 -15.19 5.12
C ALA A 73 8.01 -15.02 4.26
N ASN A 74 6.84 -15.35 4.79
CA ASN A 74 5.56 -15.16 4.12
C ASN A 74 5.21 -13.67 3.94
N GLU A 75 5.50 -12.82 4.92
CA GLU A 75 5.30 -11.37 4.84
C GLU A 75 6.21 -10.73 3.81
N LYS A 76 7.49 -11.12 3.77
CA LYS A 76 8.44 -10.68 2.72
C LYS A 76 7.99 -11.16 1.33
N ALA A 77 7.48 -12.39 1.22
CA ALA A 77 6.90 -12.89 -0.03
C ALA A 77 5.65 -12.11 -0.45
N LYS A 78 4.75 -11.76 0.49
CA LYS A 78 3.60 -10.86 0.23
C LYS A 78 4.06 -9.49 -0.24
N ALA A 79 5.00 -8.86 0.47
CA ALA A 79 5.52 -7.54 0.15
C ALA A 79 6.09 -7.48 -1.27
N SER A 80 6.93 -8.45 -1.64
CA SER A 80 7.51 -8.53 -2.99
C SER A 80 6.48 -8.81 -4.10
N ALA A 81 5.44 -9.61 -3.82
CA ALA A 81 4.33 -9.80 -4.74
C ALA A 81 3.51 -8.50 -4.94
N LEU A 82 3.23 -7.77 -3.86
CA LEU A 82 2.55 -6.47 -3.89
C LEU A 82 3.35 -5.43 -4.68
N MET A 83 4.66 -5.35 -4.46
CA MET A 83 5.55 -4.49 -5.24
C MET A 83 5.47 -4.82 -6.75
N SER A 84 5.47 -6.11 -7.09
CA SER A 84 5.37 -6.55 -8.48
C SER A 84 4.03 -6.16 -9.12
N GLN A 85 2.94 -6.18 -8.37
CA GLN A 85 1.63 -5.72 -8.86
C GLN A 85 1.62 -4.22 -9.13
N ILE A 86 2.12 -3.40 -8.21
CA ILE A 86 2.18 -1.94 -8.40
C ILE A 86 2.98 -1.59 -9.68
N VAL A 87 4.12 -2.25 -9.88
CA VAL A 87 4.94 -2.07 -11.08
C VAL A 87 4.20 -2.53 -12.34
N ALA A 88 3.46 -3.64 -12.28
CA ALA A 88 2.65 -4.13 -13.41
C ALA A 88 1.51 -3.17 -13.80
N HIS A 89 1.08 -2.31 -12.89
CA HIS A 89 0.05 -1.30 -13.12
C HIS A 89 0.60 0.05 -13.64
N ASP A 90 1.90 0.12 -14.00
CA ASP A 90 2.58 1.29 -14.58
C ASP A 90 2.48 2.57 -13.70
N ILE A 91 2.43 2.39 -12.38
CA ILE A 91 2.41 3.50 -11.43
C ILE A 91 3.84 3.93 -11.13
N LYS A 92 4.14 5.20 -11.38
CA LYS A 92 5.47 5.78 -11.15
C LYS A 92 5.62 6.18 -9.68
N ILE A 93 6.26 5.32 -8.90
CA ILE A 93 6.59 5.56 -7.50
C ILE A 93 8.12 5.56 -7.33
N GLU A 94 8.67 6.66 -6.85
CA GLU A 94 10.07 6.78 -6.48
C GLU A 94 10.29 6.25 -5.06
N ASN A 95 11.39 5.51 -4.86
CA ASN A 95 11.75 4.92 -3.56
C ASN A 95 10.61 4.08 -2.95
N LEU A 96 9.91 3.29 -3.78
CA LEU A 96 8.84 2.40 -3.34
C LEU A 96 9.39 1.35 -2.38
N ASP A 97 8.81 1.31 -1.18
CA ASP A 97 9.01 0.23 -0.22
C ASP A 97 7.68 -0.16 0.40
N ILE A 98 7.50 -1.45 0.69
CA ILE A 98 6.27 -2.00 1.25
C ILE A 98 6.66 -2.95 2.38
N VAL A 99 6.15 -2.65 3.56
CA VAL A 99 6.34 -3.49 4.75
C VAL A 99 5.00 -4.11 5.10
N VAL A 100 4.94 -5.44 5.18
CA VAL A 100 3.75 -6.17 5.60
C VAL A 100 4.00 -6.74 6.99
N ASP A 101 3.09 -6.47 7.92
CA ASP A 101 3.04 -7.02 9.27
C ASP A 101 1.70 -7.73 9.43
N ASP A 102 1.72 -9.06 9.42
CA ASP A 102 0.54 -9.94 9.37
C ASP A 102 -0.45 -9.63 8.22
N ASP A 103 -1.42 -8.74 8.47
CA ASP A 103 -2.45 -8.26 7.54
C ASP A 103 -2.46 -6.73 7.35
N ALA A 104 -1.53 -6.02 7.97
CA ALA A 104 -1.30 -4.59 7.78
C ALA A 104 -0.17 -4.36 6.77
N ALA A 105 -0.46 -3.62 5.70
CA ALA A 105 0.54 -3.20 4.73
C ALA A 105 0.87 -1.72 4.91
N THR A 106 2.13 -1.38 5.04
CA THR A 106 2.61 0.01 5.09
C THR A 106 3.32 0.33 3.79
N VAL A 107 2.89 1.37 3.08
CA VAL A 107 3.38 1.72 1.75
C VAL A 107 4.16 3.03 1.82
N TYR A 108 5.43 2.98 1.45
CA TYR A 108 6.36 4.11 1.45
C TYR A 108 6.77 4.50 0.03
N GLY A 109 7.15 5.77 -0.14
CA GLY A 109 7.68 6.28 -1.40
C GLY A 109 7.19 7.70 -1.72
N GLN A 110 7.46 8.10 -2.96
CA GLN A 110 7.08 9.39 -3.50
C GLN A 110 6.39 9.22 -4.84
N VAL A 111 5.25 9.89 -5.01
CA VAL A 111 4.45 9.85 -6.23
C VAL A 111 4.26 11.25 -6.81
N GLN A 112 4.05 11.30 -8.12
CA GLN A 112 3.83 12.56 -8.81
C GLN A 112 2.44 13.11 -8.54
N THR A 113 1.40 12.28 -8.63
CA THR A 113 -0.01 12.70 -8.52
C THR A 113 -0.72 12.03 -7.35
N THR A 114 -1.77 12.68 -6.84
CA THR A 114 -2.64 12.08 -5.81
C THR A 114 -3.38 10.85 -6.36
N ALA A 115 -3.76 10.87 -7.64
CA ALA A 115 -4.38 9.72 -8.29
C ALA A 115 -3.49 8.46 -8.28
N ASP A 116 -2.18 8.63 -8.49
CA ASP A 116 -1.22 7.51 -8.43
C ASP A 116 -1.09 6.94 -7.02
N LYS A 117 -1.10 7.82 -6.00
CA LYS A 117 -1.14 7.42 -4.59
C LYS A 117 -2.34 6.53 -4.29
N GLU A 118 -3.53 7.02 -4.64
CA GLU A 118 -4.80 6.36 -4.38
C GLU A 118 -4.89 5.01 -5.11
N LYS A 119 -4.40 4.93 -6.34
CA LYS A 119 -4.33 3.66 -7.08
C LYS A 119 -3.40 2.66 -6.41
N ALA A 120 -2.22 3.09 -5.93
CA ALA A 120 -1.30 2.21 -5.22
C ALA A 120 -1.96 1.62 -3.96
N ILE A 121 -2.64 2.45 -3.18
CA ILE A 121 -3.40 2.04 -1.99
C ILE A 121 -4.48 1.01 -2.36
N LEU A 122 -5.22 1.23 -3.45
CA LEU A 122 -6.27 0.30 -3.89
C LEU A 122 -5.72 -1.03 -4.38
N ILE A 123 -4.57 -1.05 -5.07
CA ILE A 123 -3.93 -2.29 -5.52
C ILE A 123 -3.53 -3.12 -4.30
N VAL A 124 -2.86 -2.48 -3.34
CA VAL A 124 -2.41 -3.15 -2.12
C VAL A 124 -3.59 -3.63 -1.27
N GLY A 125 -4.61 -2.80 -1.11
CA GLY A 125 -5.76 -3.11 -0.26
C GLY A 125 -6.75 -4.10 -0.88
N ASN A 126 -6.91 -4.13 -2.21
CA ASN A 126 -7.74 -5.11 -2.90
C ASN A 126 -7.02 -6.46 -3.10
N THR A 127 -6.12 -6.81 -2.19
CA THR A 127 -5.35 -8.04 -2.21
C THR A 127 -5.79 -8.96 -1.07
N GLU A 128 -6.01 -10.25 -1.37
CA GLU A 128 -6.45 -11.23 -0.37
C GLU A 128 -5.46 -11.29 0.79
N GLY A 129 -5.95 -11.12 2.02
CA GLY A 129 -5.16 -11.18 3.24
C GLY A 129 -4.65 -9.84 3.77
N ILE A 130 -4.90 -8.72 3.09
CA ILE A 130 -4.62 -7.37 3.59
C ILE A 130 -5.90 -6.77 4.18
N ALA A 131 -5.86 -6.41 5.46
CA ALA A 131 -6.99 -5.81 6.18
C ALA A 131 -6.83 -4.29 6.31
N THR A 132 -5.59 -3.81 6.42
CA THR A 132 -5.32 -2.38 6.57
C THR A 132 -4.15 -1.96 5.71
N VAL A 133 -4.25 -0.77 5.11
CA VAL A 133 -3.15 -0.13 4.38
C VAL A 133 -2.83 1.19 5.03
N ASP A 134 -1.61 1.34 5.52
CA ASP A 134 -1.07 2.58 6.07
C ASP A 134 -0.31 3.33 4.96
N ASP A 135 -0.83 4.48 4.59
CA ASP A 135 -0.27 5.37 3.57
C ASP A 135 0.84 6.25 4.15
N ARG A 136 2.08 5.97 3.71
CA ARG A 136 3.29 6.76 4.00
C ARG A 136 3.87 7.36 2.72
N LEU A 137 3.06 7.54 1.68
CA LEU A 137 3.47 8.12 0.41
C LEU A 137 3.45 9.66 0.48
N THR A 138 4.43 10.27 -0.18
CA THR A 138 4.50 11.72 -0.37
C THR A 138 4.06 12.08 -1.79
N VAL A 139 3.24 13.11 -1.94
CA VAL A 139 2.70 13.55 -3.23
C VAL A 139 3.34 14.89 -3.62
N LEU A 140 3.65 15.05 -4.91
CA LEU A 140 4.18 16.31 -5.46
C LEU A 140 3.08 17.23 -6.02
N ASN A 141 2.08 16.66 -6.68
CA ASN A 141 0.95 17.37 -7.27
C ASN A 141 -0.36 16.95 -6.59
N ASP A 142 -0.95 17.90 -5.86
CA ASP A 142 -2.24 17.71 -5.22
C ASP A 142 -3.36 17.82 -6.26
N GLU A 143 -4.15 16.76 -6.36
CA GLU A 143 -5.34 16.67 -7.21
C GLU A 143 -6.57 16.48 -6.31
N PRO A 144 -7.79 16.75 -6.81
CA PRO A 144 -8.99 16.50 -6.03
C PRO A 144 -9.04 15.04 -5.55
N GLU A 145 -9.12 14.87 -4.23
CA GLU A 145 -9.16 13.57 -3.58
C GLU A 145 -10.39 12.77 -4.02
N ALA A 146 -10.19 11.49 -4.28
CA ALA A 146 -11.26 10.56 -4.58
C ALA A 146 -11.90 10.00 -3.30
N THR A 147 -13.17 9.66 -3.38
CA THR A 147 -13.83 8.87 -2.33
C THR A 147 -13.58 7.38 -2.60
N PHE A 148 -13.23 6.62 -1.56
CA PHE A 148 -13.15 5.16 -1.65
C PHE A 148 -14.47 4.53 -1.23
N TYR A 149 -14.99 3.65 -2.08
CA TYR A 149 -16.25 2.94 -1.85
C TYR A 149 -16.04 1.44 -1.88
N THR A 150 -16.52 0.76 -0.84
CA THR A 150 -16.53 -0.70 -0.78
C THR A 150 -17.80 -1.24 -1.40
N VAL A 151 -17.67 -2.03 -2.46
CA VAL A 151 -18.78 -2.65 -3.18
C VAL A 151 -19.55 -3.60 -2.27
N VAL A 152 -20.87 -3.46 -2.23
CA VAL A 152 -21.76 -4.35 -1.48
C VAL A 152 -22.47 -5.31 -2.44
N LYS A 153 -22.91 -6.46 -1.93
CA LYS A 153 -23.65 -7.45 -2.72
C LYS A 153 -24.90 -6.82 -3.36
N GLY A 154 -24.95 -6.89 -4.70
CA GLY A 154 -26.06 -6.36 -5.50
C GLY A 154 -25.81 -4.96 -6.10
N ASP A 155 -24.65 -4.37 -5.83
CA ASP A 155 -24.21 -3.13 -6.47
C ASP A 155 -23.87 -3.34 -7.95
N THR A 156 -24.07 -2.27 -8.71
CA THR A 156 -23.57 -2.12 -10.09
C THR A 156 -22.90 -0.76 -10.18
N LEU A 157 -21.95 -0.57 -11.12
CA LEU A 157 -21.28 0.72 -11.26
C LEU A 157 -22.27 1.87 -11.48
N SER A 158 -23.35 1.65 -12.23
CA SER A 158 -24.39 2.67 -12.44
C SER A 158 -25.15 3.02 -11.16
N LYS A 159 -25.41 2.05 -10.27
CA LYS A 159 -26.02 2.32 -8.96
C LYS A 159 -25.09 3.14 -8.07
N ILE A 160 -23.80 2.78 -8.06
CA ILE A 160 -22.77 3.52 -7.31
C ILE A 160 -22.65 4.95 -7.86
N ALA A 161 -22.54 5.10 -9.19
CA ALA A 161 -22.49 6.41 -9.83
C ALA A 161 -23.74 7.26 -9.52
N LYS A 162 -24.93 6.67 -9.51
CA LYS A 162 -26.15 7.37 -9.12
C LYS A 162 -26.13 7.81 -7.66
N ALA A 163 -25.59 6.98 -6.76
CA ALA A 163 -25.49 7.32 -5.34
C ALA A 163 -24.50 8.45 -5.07
N HIS A 164 -23.35 8.45 -5.76
CA HIS A 164 -22.28 9.42 -5.54
C HIS A 164 -22.38 10.69 -6.38
N TYR A 165 -22.85 10.59 -7.63
CA TYR A 165 -22.93 11.71 -8.57
C TYR A 165 -24.37 12.17 -8.87
N GLY A 166 -25.38 11.45 -8.37
CA GLY A 166 -26.78 11.67 -8.73
C GLY A 166 -27.16 11.17 -10.13
N ASP A 167 -26.19 10.72 -10.93
CA ASP A 167 -26.39 10.28 -12.31
C ASP A 167 -25.79 8.89 -12.56
N ALA A 168 -26.66 7.94 -12.93
CA ALA A 168 -26.27 6.57 -13.26
C ALA A 168 -25.39 6.50 -14.51
N MET A 169 -25.51 7.46 -15.43
CA MET A 169 -24.76 7.53 -16.68
C MET A 169 -23.30 7.96 -16.49
N LYS A 170 -22.91 8.39 -15.27
CA LYS A 170 -21.53 8.73 -14.91
C LYS A 170 -20.68 7.52 -14.50
N TYR A 171 -21.22 6.31 -14.57
CA TYR A 171 -20.46 5.08 -14.34
C TYR A 171 -19.16 4.94 -15.15
N PRO A 172 -19.04 5.46 -16.40
CA PRO A 172 -17.79 5.38 -17.15
C PRO A 172 -16.65 6.14 -16.46
N VAL A 173 -16.94 7.21 -15.72
CA VAL A 173 -15.93 7.98 -14.98
C VAL A 173 -15.30 7.12 -13.89
N ILE A 174 -16.11 6.36 -13.15
CA ILE A 174 -15.64 5.40 -12.15
C ILE A 174 -14.83 4.30 -12.85
N PHE A 175 -15.32 3.78 -13.97
CA PHE A 175 -14.62 2.73 -14.71
C PHE A 175 -13.23 3.17 -15.17
N GLU A 176 -13.09 4.33 -15.82
CA GLU A 176 -11.81 4.85 -16.27
C GLU A 176 -10.85 5.14 -15.11
N ALA A 177 -11.38 5.65 -13.98
CA ALA A 177 -10.56 5.94 -12.81
C ALA A 177 -9.93 4.70 -12.15
N ASN A 178 -10.52 3.52 -12.34
CA ASN A 178 -10.06 2.25 -11.77
C ASN A 178 -9.33 1.35 -12.79
N LYS A 179 -9.08 1.84 -14.01
CA LYS A 179 -8.24 1.09 -14.95
C LYS A 179 -6.76 1.16 -14.55
N PRO A 180 -5.98 0.09 -14.83
CA PRO A 180 -6.38 -1.16 -15.50
C PRO A 180 -6.87 -2.26 -14.55
N MET A 181 -7.11 -1.96 -13.27
CA MET A 181 -7.56 -2.95 -12.28
C MET A 181 -8.96 -3.50 -12.59
N LEU A 182 -9.83 -2.65 -13.15
CA LEU A 182 -11.15 -3.03 -13.61
C LEU A 182 -11.15 -3.21 -15.14
N THR A 183 -11.34 -4.45 -15.60
CA THR A 183 -11.29 -4.79 -17.04
C THR A 183 -12.63 -4.58 -17.75
N SER A 184 -13.74 -4.65 -17.02
CA SER A 184 -15.08 -4.40 -17.57
C SER A 184 -16.00 -3.75 -16.53
N PRO A 185 -16.96 -2.92 -16.96
CA PRO A 185 -17.87 -2.21 -16.05
C PRO A 185 -18.71 -3.12 -15.16
N ASP A 186 -19.06 -4.31 -15.65
CA ASP A 186 -19.92 -5.26 -14.92
C ASP A 186 -19.13 -6.23 -14.03
N LEU A 187 -17.79 -6.21 -14.10
CA LEU A 187 -16.92 -7.12 -13.36
C LEU A 187 -16.47 -6.52 -12.03
N ILE A 188 -17.44 -6.24 -11.16
CA ILE A 188 -17.19 -5.85 -9.77
C ILE A 188 -17.67 -6.94 -8.81
N TYR A 189 -16.98 -7.13 -7.70
CA TYR A 189 -17.34 -8.14 -6.70
C TYR A 189 -17.56 -7.52 -5.31
N PRO A 190 -18.40 -8.13 -4.45
CA PRO A 190 -18.61 -7.63 -3.10
C PRO A 190 -17.32 -7.63 -2.28
N GLY A 191 -17.07 -6.55 -1.56
CA GLY A 191 -15.86 -6.32 -0.78
C GLY A 191 -14.70 -5.67 -1.56
N GLN A 192 -14.83 -5.51 -2.88
CA GLN A 192 -13.87 -4.75 -3.69
C GLN A 192 -13.98 -3.26 -3.35
N VAL A 193 -12.86 -2.58 -3.14
CA VAL A 193 -12.82 -1.13 -2.96
C VAL A 193 -12.54 -0.44 -4.29
N LEU A 194 -13.36 0.55 -4.62
CA LEU A 194 -13.28 1.34 -5.86
C LEU A 194 -12.95 2.81 -5.58
N ARG A 195 -12.19 3.40 -6.49
CA ARG A 195 -11.94 4.84 -6.57
C ARG A 195 -13.13 5.56 -7.19
N ILE A 196 -13.69 6.55 -6.51
CA ILE A 196 -14.75 7.43 -7.03
C ILE A 196 -14.19 8.86 -7.09
N PRO A 197 -13.72 9.33 -8.25
CA PRO A 197 -13.18 10.68 -8.39
C PRO A 197 -14.26 11.75 -8.17
N ALA A 198 -13.90 12.92 -7.66
CA ALA A 198 -14.78 14.08 -7.67
C ALA A 198 -15.04 14.58 -9.11
N LEU A 199 -16.24 15.09 -9.38
CA LEU A 199 -16.63 15.69 -10.67
C LEU A 199 -16.38 17.21 -10.70
#